data_AF-W3XE25-F1
#
_entry.id   AF-W3XE25-F1
#
_cell.length_a   1.000
_cell.length_b   1.000
_cell.length_c   1.000
_cell.angle_alpha   90.00
_cell.angle_beta   90.00
_cell.angle_gamma   90.00
#
_symmetry.space_group_name_H-M   'P 1'
#
loop_
_entity.id
_entity.type
_entity.pdbx_description
1 polymer ?
#
loop_
_entity_poly.entity_id
_entity_poly.type
_entity_poly.pdbx_seq_one_letter_code
_entity_poly.pdbx_strand_id
1 'polypeptide(L)'
;MLLYWGLCLLNIPVNVWPRYYTAFNVASVAWLIGSLVVTIGVWSSSRSFQSADFVFKTFVNETGWEMDGFVFILSMVQTTYAMTAMDSVLHLSQETKRPRWTIPRALIGSIAMSILFCFGFAIFLLYSLADLDTLVGSSLRQVYLQLYVNAIGFGGGLAVGTTILVILGIFCGTQIMTTLSRLIWAMSLQRGVPYSDYFSVVDEKSGIPLRSFAFAFFTSCLMGLLYLPGDSTWNAISSSVVASIQLTYVAPIAVLLYQKRSILPARSFSLDIFPGAGVVINVITVVWGLFIVVVSFFPVYLPVDANNMNYSILVFGVWAALVVPFWFMSASKNFTIMPAVSEDLDGDEGASNYQTKA
;
A
#
# COMPACT_ATOMS: atom_id res chain seq x y z
N MET A 1 20.97 5.08 3.50
CA MET A 1 20.33 6.21 4.22
C MET A 1 20.31 7.50 3.44
N LEU A 2 21.44 8.06 2.98
CA LEU A 2 21.43 9.31 2.20
C LEU A 2 20.55 9.24 0.95
N LEU A 3 20.58 8.12 0.21
CA LEU A 3 19.69 7.89 -0.93
C LEU A 3 18.21 7.95 -0.51
N TYR A 4 17.84 7.28 0.59
CA TYR A 4 16.46 7.28 1.11
C TYR A 4 15.98 8.70 1.44
N TRP A 5 16.77 9.49 2.18
CA TRP A 5 16.42 10.87 2.47
C TRP A 5 16.40 11.75 1.22
N GLY A 6 17.30 11.50 0.27
CA GLY A 6 17.26 12.13 -1.06
C GLY A 6 15.94 11.86 -1.76
N LEU A 7 15.47 10.61 -1.78
CA LEU A 7 14.17 10.24 -2.34
C LEU A 7 13.01 10.87 -1.56
N CYS A 8 13.11 10.97 -0.22
CA CYS A 8 12.12 11.69 0.58
C CYS A 8 12.02 13.15 0.13
N LEU A 9 13.16 13.85 0.00
CA LEU A 9 13.23 15.25 -0.41
C LEU A 9 12.61 15.49 -1.80
N LEU A 10 12.74 14.53 -2.72
CA LEU A 10 12.12 14.61 -4.05
C LEU A 10 10.58 14.61 -4.00
N ASN A 11 9.95 14.19 -2.90
CA ASN A 11 8.50 14.26 -2.75
C ASN A 11 8.00 15.68 -2.46
N ILE A 12 8.87 16.60 -1.97
CA ILE A 12 8.48 17.95 -1.54
C ILE A 12 7.89 18.76 -2.70
N PRO A 13 8.53 18.87 -3.88
CA PRO A 13 8.03 19.76 -4.91
C PRO A 13 6.64 19.37 -5.43
N VAL A 14 6.37 18.07 -5.56
CA VAL A 14 5.08 17.59 -6.08
C VAL A 14 3.98 17.75 -5.04
N ASN A 15 4.29 17.56 -3.76
CA ASN A 15 3.31 17.68 -2.68
C ASN A 15 3.03 19.15 -2.31
N VAL A 16 4.05 20.02 -2.32
CA VAL A 16 3.92 21.44 -1.92
C VAL A 16 3.31 22.30 -3.01
N TRP A 17 3.48 21.93 -4.28
CA TRP A 17 2.93 22.66 -5.42
C TRP A 17 1.92 21.80 -6.19
N PRO A 18 0.62 21.82 -5.81
CA PRO A 18 -0.43 21.01 -6.41
C PRO A 18 -0.57 21.14 -7.93
N ARG A 19 -0.13 22.27 -8.51
CA ARG A 19 -0.12 22.49 -9.98
C ARG A 19 0.61 21.40 -10.78
N TYR A 20 1.59 20.73 -10.17
CA TYR A 20 2.34 19.65 -10.82
C TYR A 20 1.69 18.28 -10.65
N TYR A 21 0.72 18.13 -9.75
CA TYR A 21 0.17 16.84 -9.33
C TYR A 21 -0.46 16.06 -10.47
N THR A 22 -1.28 16.73 -11.30
CA THR A 22 -1.91 16.09 -12.47
C THR A 22 -0.88 15.61 -13.49
N ALA A 23 0.10 16.45 -13.82
CA ALA A 23 1.18 16.08 -14.75
C ALA A 23 2.01 14.92 -14.19
N PHE A 24 2.26 14.92 -12.87
CA PHE A 24 2.99 13.86 -12.19
C PHE A 24 2.24 12.52 -12.23
N ASN A 25 0.91 12.52 -12.08
CA ASN A 25 0.09 11.32 -12.22
C ASN A 25 0.07 10.76 -13.65
N VAL A 26 0.02 11.64 -14.65
CA VAL A 26 0.13 11.21 -16.06
C VAL A 26 1.51 10.62 -16.33
N ALA A 27 2.57 11.27 -15.82
CA ALA A 27 3.94 10.79 -15.94
C ALA A 27 4.14 9.44 -15.23
N SER A 28 3.51 9.21 -14.07
CA SER A 28 3.61 7.95 -13.34
C SER A 28 2.99 6.78 -14.10
N VAL A 29 1.81 7.00 -14.71
CA VAL A 29 1.17 5.99 -15.57
C VAL A 29 1.99 5.73 -16.83
N ALA A 30 2.48 6.79 -17.49
CA ALA A 30 3.34 6.64 -18.67
C ALA A 30 4.64 5.89 -18.34
N TRP A 31 5.25 6.18 -17.18
CA TRP A 31 6.44 5.48 -16.71
C TRP A 31 6.15 4.03 -16.35
N LEU A 32 5.02 3.73 -15.72
CA LEU A 32 4.61 2.36 -15.42
C LEU A 32 4.47 1.54 -16.72
N ILE A 33 3.77 2.07 -17.72
CA ILE A 33 3.61 1.38 -19.01
C ILE A 33 4.96 1.27 -19.74
N GLY A 34 5.74 2.35 -19.79
CA GLY A 34 7.06 2.36 -20.44
C GLY A 34 8.04 1.40 -19.79
N SER A 35 8.09 1.35 -18.45
CA SER A 35 8.94 0.42 -17.72
C SER A 35 8.51 -1.03 -17.93
N LEU A 36 7.21 -1.33 -18.00
CA LEU A 36 6.73 -2.67 -18.37
C LEU A 36 7.19 -3.07 -19.77
N VAL A 37 7.06 -2.18 -20.76
CA VAL A 37 7.54 -2.45 -22.13
C VAL A 37 9.05 -2.70 -22.17
N VAL A 38 9.84 -1.87 -21.47
CA VAL A 38 11.30 -2.05 -21.36
C VAL A 38 11.64 -3.35 -20.66
N THR A 39 10.95 -3.68 -19.56
CA THR A 39 11.17 -4.94 -18.83
C THR A 39 10.90 -6.14 -19.71
N ILE A 40 9.78 -6.13 -20.43
CA ILE A 40 9.43 -7.19 -21.37
C ILE A 40 10.47 -7.29 -22.48
N GLY A 41 10.86 -6.17 -23.10
CA GLY A 41 11.88 -6.14 -24.14
C GLY A 41 13.26 -6.66 -23.70
N VAL A 42 13.72 -6.24 -22.52
CA VAL A 42 15.03 -6.67 -22.00
C VAL A 42 14.99 -8.15 -21.60
N TRP A 43 13.99 -8.59 -20.84
CA TRP A 43 13.93 -9.98 -20.39
C TRP A 43 13.61 -10.96 -21.52
N SER A 44 12.84 -10.55 -22.53
CA SER A 44 12.63 -11.35 -23.75
C SER A 44 13.89 -11.52 -24.59
N SER A 45 14.91 -10.69 -24.38
CA SER A 45 16.22 -10.85 -25.01
C SER A 45 17.10 -11.89 -24.30
N SER A 46 16.62 -12.47 -23.18
CA SER A 46 17.30 -13.56 -22.49
C SER A 46 17.40 -14.80 -23.38
N ARG A 47 18.50 -15.54 -23.23
CA ARG A 47 18.83 -16.69 -24.09
C ARG A 47 18.06 -17.96 -23.75
N SER A 48 17.41 -17.99 -22.58
CA SER A 48 16.71 -19.18 -22.07
C SER A 48 15.45 -18.78 -21.31
N PHE A 49 14.37 -19.52 -21.54
CA PHE A 49 13.11 -19.41 -20.83
C PHE A 49 12.78 -20.73 -20.14
N GLN A 50 12.08 -20.67 -19.01
CA GLN A 50 11.57 -21.86 -18.33
C GLN A 50 10.48 -22.55 -19.13
N SER A 51 10.29 -23.85 -18.85
CA SER A 51 9.17 -24.61 -19.38
C SER A 51 7.86 -24.24 -18.68
N ALA A 52 6.73 -24.43 -19.35
CA ALA A 52 5.42 -24.28 -18.73
C ALA A 52 5.21 -25.24 -17.53
N ASP A 53 5.87 -26.40 -17.56
CA ASP A 53 5.82 -27.36 -16.46
C ASP A 53 6.44 -26.77 -15.19
N PHE A 54 7.61 -26.12 -15.33
CA PHE A 54 8.23 -25.41 -14.23
C PHE A 54 7.36 -24.27 -13.70
N VAL A 55 6.82 -23.42 -14.58
CA VAL A 55 6.04 -22.24 -14.19
C VAL A 55 4.74 -22.59 -13.45
N PHE A 56 4.06 -23.67 -13.85
CA PHE A 56 2.73 -23.99 -13.31
C PHE A 56 2.68 -25.19 -12.34
N LYS A 57 3.71 -26.05 -12.32
CA LYS A 57 3.69 -27.26 -11.48
C LYS A 57 4.81 -27.35 -10.45
N THR A 58 5.94 -26.68 -10.69
CA THR A 58 7.07 -26.78 -9.77
C THR A 58 6.87 -25.83 -8.59
N PHE A 59 6.81 -26.41 -7.39
CA PHE A 59 6.84 -25.66 -6.13
C PHE A 59 8.23 -25.79 -5.52
N VAL A 60 8.86 -24.66 -5.20
CA VAL A 60 10.21 -24.62 -4.63
C VAL A 60 10.13 -24.02 -3.23
N ASN A 61 10.58 -24.79 -2.24
CA ASN A 61 10.55 -24.42 -0.83
C ASN A 61 11.97 -24.34 -0.28
N GLU A 62 12.50 -23.12 -0.22
CA GLU A 62 13.82 -22.80 0.38
C GLU A 62 13.68 -22.14 1.75
N THR A 63 12.53 -22.29 2.41
CA THR A 63 12.22 -21.57 3.65
C THR A 63 12.58 -22.34 4.91
N GLY A 64 12.85 -23.64 4.80
CA GLY A 64 13.08 -24.52 5.96
C GLY A 64 11.80 -24.95 6.69
N TRP A 65 10.62 -24.48 6.26
CA TRP A 65 9.34 -25.01 6.73
C TRP A 65 9.06 -26.36 6.07
N GLU A 66 8.69 -27.37 6.87
CA GLU A 66 8.42 -28.73 6.36
C GLU A 66 7.15 -28.81 5.50
N MET A 67 6.16 -27.95 5.76
CA MET A 67 4.87 -27.98 5.07
C MET A 67 4.79 -26.96 3.94
N ASP A 68 4.85 -27.43 2.69
CA ASP A 68 4.72 -26.60 1.49
C ASP A 68 3.43 -25.77 1.46
N GLY A 69 2.32 -26.33 1.96
CA GLY A 69 1.05 -25.62 2.04
C GLY A 69 1.10 -24.39 2.96
N PHE A 70 1.90 -24.45 4.03
CA PHE A 70 2.11 -23.29 4.90
C PHE A 70 3.00 -22.24 4.23
N VAL A 71 4.03 -22.67 3.48
CA VAL A 71 4.90 -21.77 2.71
C VAL A 71 4.12 -21.02 1.62
N PHE A 72 3.18 -21.70 0.97
CA PHE A 72 2.24 -21.06 0.05
C PHE A 72 1.43 -19.95 0.75
N ILE A 73 0.89 -20.23 1.93
CA ILE A 73 0.15 -19.23 2.74
C ILE A 73 1.08 -18.07 3.18
N LEU A 74 2.31 -18.35 3.61
CA LEU A 74 3.30 -17.32 3.96
C LEU A 74 3.60 -16.38 2.78
N SER A 75 3.73 -16.93 1.57
CA SER A 75 3.99 -16.14 0.36
C SER A 75 2.87 -15.12 0.07
N MET A 76 1.62 -15.42 0.46
CA MET A 76 0.49 -14.52 0.27
C MET A 76 0.63 -13.22 1.07
N VAL A 77 1.39 -13.20 2.17
CA VAL A 77 1.61 -11.99 2.98
C VAL A 77 2.33 -10.93 2.14
N GLN A 78 3.37 -11.32 1.40
CA GLN A 78 4.10 -10.40 0.53
C GLN A 78 3.25 -9.94 -0.66
N THR A 79 2.46 -10.83 -1.24
CA THR A 79 1.50 -10.46 -2.30
C THR A 79 0.44 -9.48 -1.76
N THR A 80 -0.02 -9.67 -0.54
CA THR A 80 -0.95 -8.76 0.15
C THR A 80 -0.32 -7.38 0.35
N TYR A 81 0.95 -7.32 0.77
CA TYR A 81 1.68 -6.06 0.86
C TYR A 81 1.67 -5.31 -0.48
N ALA A 82 1.93 -6.00 -1.59
CA ALA A 82 1.93 -5.40 -2.93
C ALA A 82 0.57 -4.86 -3.37
N MET A 83 -0.53 -5.39 -2.83
CA MET A 83 -1.90 -4.92 -3.11
C MET A 83 -2.40 -3.87 -2.11
N THR A 84 -1.53 -3.31 -1.28
CA THR A 84 -1.88 -2.26 -0.33
C THR A 84 -2.28 -0.96 -1.05
N ALA A 85 -3.02 -0.08 -0.36
CA ALA A 85 -3.42 1.26 -0.81
C ALA A 85 -4.49 1.31 -1.92
N MET A 86 -5.21 0.22 -2.14
CA MET A 86 -6.39 0.21 -3.01
C MET A 86 -7.51 1.13 -2.50
N ASP A 87 -7.53 1.41 -1.19
CA ASP A 87 -8.44 2.34 -0.53
C ASP A 87 -8.10 3.82 -0.77
N SER A 88 -7.01 4.13 -1.50
CA SER A 88 -6.60 5.50 -1.83
C SER A 88 -7.72 6.35 -2.44
N VAL A 89 -8.58 5.73 -3.27
CA VAL A 89 -9.74 6.41 -3.88
C VAL A 89 -10.77 6.86 -2.84
N LEU A 90 -10.86 6.19 -1.69
CA LEU A 90 -11.77 6.56 -0.60
C LEU A 90 -11.35 7.90 0.05
N HIS A 91 -10.05 8.14 0.15
CA HIS A 91 -9.47 9.37 0.72
C HIS A 91 -9.71 10.60 -0.16
N LEU A 92 -10.12 10.40 -1.43
CA LEU A 92 -10.48 11.44 -2.40
C LEU A 92 -11.99 11.55 -2.61
N SER A 93 -12.79 10.93 -1.74
CA SER A 93 -14.24 10.88 -1.89
C SER A 93 -14.89 12.26 -1.94
N GLN A 94 -14.39 13.22 -1.14
CA GLN A 94 -14.89 14.59 -1.08
C GLN A 94 -14.58 15.41 -2.34
N GLU A 95 -13.53 15.04 -3.08
CA GLU A 95 -13.09 15.69 -4.32
C GLU A 95 -13.69 15.02 -5.57
N THR A 96 -14.38 13.89 -5.40
CA THR A 96 -14.88 13.05 -6.50
C THR A 96 -16.29 13.46 -6.91
N LYS A 97 -16.50 13.69 -8.21
CA LYS A 97 -17.85 13.89 -8.76
C LYS A 97 -18.67 12.61 -8.65
N ARG A 98 -19.88 12.71 -8.07
CA ARG A 98 -20.83 11.59 -7.86
C ARG A 98 -20.16 10.40 -7.14
N PRO A 99 -19.68 10.58 -5.89
CA PRO A 99 -18.84 9.60 -5.19
C PRO A 99 -19.53 8.23 -5.04
N ARG A 100 -20.86 8.20 -4.87
CA ARG A 100 -21.67 6.98 -4.71
C ARG A 100 -21.55 5.97 -5.86
N TRP A 101 -21.23 6.44 -7.06
CA TRP A 101 -21.07 5.59 -8.25
C TRP A 101 -19.61 5.49 -8.71
N THR A 102 -18.89 6.60 -8.66
CA THR A 102 -17.52 6.69 -9.16
C THR A 102 -16.56 5.89 -8.29
N ILE A 103 -16.68 5.98 -6.96
CA ILE A 103 -15.76 5.33 -6.02
C ILE A 103 -15.86 3.80 -6.12
N PRO A 104 -17.05 3.15 -6.04
CA PRO A 104 -17.12 1.69 -6.13
C PRO A 104 -16.61 1.16 -7.47
N ARG A 105 -16.90 1.85 -8.58
CA ARG A 105 -16.43 1.46 -9.91
C ARG A 105 -14.91 1.61 -10.04
N ALA A 106 -14.35 2.70 -9.53
CA ALA A 106 -12.91 2.92 -9.52
C ALA A 106 -12.18 1.87 -8.67
N LEU A 107 -12.73 1.49 -7.52
CA LEU A 107 -12.16 0.45 -6.65
C LEU A 107 -12.17 -0.93 -7.33
N ILE A 108 -13.29 -1.32 -7.95
CA ILE A 108 -13.37 -2.60 -8.68
C ILE A 108 -12.43 -2.59 -9.89
N GLY A 109 -12.40 -1.47 -10.63
CA GLY A 109 -11.53 -1.28 -11.77
C GLY A 109 -10.04 -1.36 -11.40
N SER A 110 -9.63 -0.72 -10.31
CA SER A 110 -8.24 -0.77 -9.84
C SER A 110 -7.84 -2.18 -9.42
N ILE A 111 -8.69 -2.89 -8.66
CA ILE A 111 -8.46 -4.28 -8.27
C ILE A 111 -8.33 -5.18 -9.50
N ALA A 112 -9.25 -5.08 -10.46
CA ALA A 112 -9.25 -5.90 -11.67
C ALA A 112 -7.98 -5.66 -12.51
N MET A 113 -7.57 -4.40 -12.67
CA MET A 113 -6.34 -4.04 -13.37
C MET A 113 -5.11 -4.56 -12.62
N SER A 114 -5.04 -4.39 -11.30
CA SER A 114 -3.95 -4.92 -10.48
C SER A 114 -3.82 -6.44 -10.63
N ILE A 115 -4.92 -7.19 -10.59
CA ILE A 115 -4.90 -8.65 -10.81
C ILE A 115 -4.31 -8.97 -12.19
N LEU A 116 -4.81 -8.33 -13.26
CA LEU A 116 -4.36 -8.62 -14.62
C LEU A 116 -2.85 -8.32 -14.80
N PHE A 117 -2.39 -7.15 -14.34
CA PHE A 117 -1.00 -6.73 -14.50
C PHE A 117 -0.06 -7.52 -13.59
N CYS A 118 -0.37 -7.69 -12.30
CA CYS A 118 0.48 -8.43 -11.37
C CYS A 118 0.56 -9.90 -11.74
N PHE A 119 -0.57 -10.54 -12.10
CA PHE A 119 -0.58 -11.94 -12.49
C PHE A 119 0.16 -12.18 -13.82
N GLY A 120 -0.09 -11.34 -14.83
CA GLY A 120 0.62 -11.40 -16.11
C GLY A 120 2.12 -11.17 -15.95
N PHE A 121 2.51 -10.18 -15.14
CA PHE A 121 3.91 -9.89 -14.85
C PHE A 121 4.58 -11.02 -14.07
N ALA A 122 3.89 -11.64 -13.10
CA ALA A 122 4.42 -12.77 -12.35
C ALA A 122 4.69 -13.98 -13.27
N ILE A 123 3.75 -14.32 -14.17
CA ILE A 123 3.96 -15.37 -15.17
C ILE A 123 5.17 -15.04 -16.05
N PHE A 124 5.26 -13.82 -16.56
CA PHE A 124 6.37 -13.39 -17.41
C PHE A 124 7.73 -13.47 -16.70
N LEU A 125 7.77 -13.06 -15.43
CA LEU A 125 8.95 -13.16 -14.57
C LEU A 125 9.38 -14.62 -14.42
N LEU A 126 8.45 -15.52 -14.09
CA LEU A 126 8.74 -16.94 -13.91
C LEU A 126 9.28 -17.59 -15.18
N TYR A 127 8.73 -17.25 -16.36
CA TYR A 127 9.27 -17.72 -17.64
C TYR A 127 10.67 -17.20 -17.94
N SER A 128 10.99 -15.97 -17.50
CA SER A 128 12.28 -15.33 -17.76
C SER A 128 13.40 -15.80 -16.83
N LEU A 129 13.10 -16.61 -15.82
CA LEU A 129 14.12 -17.22 -14.94
C LEU A 129 15.01 -18.17 -15.76
N ALA A 130 16.32 -17.97 -15.74
CA ALA A 130 17.23 -18.87 -16.45
C ALA A 130 17.59 -20.11 -15.61
N ASP A 131 17.93 -19.90 -14.34
CA ASP A 131 18.33 -20.94 -13.40
C ASP A 131 18.18 -20.42 -11.96
N LEU A 132 17.45 -21.15 -11.10
CA LEU A 132 17.24 -20.77 -9.70
C LEU A 132 18.53 -20.84 -8.89
N ASP A 133 19.44 -21.75 -9.23
CA ASP A 133 20.70 -21.92 -8.48
C ASP A 133 21.60 -20.68 -8.65
N THR A 134 21.61 -20.10 -9.85
CA THR A 134 22.32 -18.83 -10.11
C THR A 134 21.72 -17.64 -9.37
N LEU A 135 20.44 -17.73 -8.98
CA LEU A 135 19.71 -16.71 -8.25
C LEU A 135 20.04 -16.76 -6.76
N VAL A 136 20.06 -17.97 -6.20
CA VAL A 136 20.36 -18.21 -4.78
C VAL A 136 21.83 -17.92 -4.47
N GLY A 137 22.74 -18.22 -5.41
CA GLY A 137 24.17 -17.91 -5.30
C GLY A 137 24.56 -16.47 -5.67
N SER A 138 23.62 -15.66 -6.18
CA SER A 138 23.91 -14.29 -6.63
C SER A 138 24.20 -13.35 -5.46
N SER A 139 25.24 -12.54 -5.61
CA SER A 139 25.57 -11.45 -4.68
C SER A 139 24.50 -10.36 -4.61
N LEU A 140 23.65 -10.23 -5.64
CA LEU A 140 22.55 -9.25 -5.66
C LEU A 140 21.39 -9.66 -4.76
N ARG A 141 21.17 -10.98 -4.57
CA ARG A 141 20.05 -11.56 -3.79
C ARG A 141 18.67 -10.97 -4.16
N GLN A 142 18.53 -10.44 -5.37
CA GLN A 142 17.34 -9.76 -5.87
C GLN A 142 17.02 -10.25 -7.28
N VAL A 143 15.99 -11.10 -7.38
CA VAL A 143 15.58 -11.77 -8.61
C VAL A 143 15.36 -10.79 -9.75
N TYR A 144 14.63 -9.72 -9.46
CA TYR A 144 14.29 -8.69 -10.43
C TYR A 144 15.53 -8.07 -11.08
N LEU A 145 16.53 -7.66 -10.29
CA LEU A 145 17.75 -7.04 -10.82
C LEU A 145 18.66 -8.07 -11.50
N GLN A 146 18.73 -9.29 -10.98
CA GLN A 146 19.54 -10.35 -11.57
C GLN A 146 19.10 -10.66 -13.00
N LEU A 147 17.79 -10.64 -13.28
CA LEU A 147 17.28 -10.87 -14.64
C LEU A 147 17.76 -9.81 -15.65
N TYR A 148 17.82 -8.54 -15.25
CA TYR A 148 18.41 -7.49 -16.10
C TYR A 148 19.90 -7.72 -16.33
N VAL A 149 20.63 -8.12 -15.29
CA VAL A 149 22.06 -8.43 -15.39
C VAL A 149 22.31 -9.61 -16.32
N ASN A 150 21.48 -10.64 -16.23
CA ASN A 150 21.58 -11.82 -17.09
C ASN A 150 21.28 -11.49 -18.56
N ALA A 151 20.34 -10.58 -18.82
CA ALA A 151 19.93 -10.21 -20.17
C ALA A 151 20.91 -9.27 -20.90
N ILE A 152 21.37 -8.21 -20.23
CA ILE A 152 22.14 -7.11 -20.86
C ILE A 152 23.48 -6.80 -20.18
N GLY A 153 23.93 -7.67 -19.27
CA GLY A 153 25.20 -7.57 -18.56
C GLY A 153 25.14 -6.75 -17.27
N PHE A 154 26.16 -6.87 -16.42
CA PHE A 154 26.16 -6.33 -15.05
C PHE A 154 25.93 -4.81 -15.00
N GLY A 155 26.72 -4.02 -15.73
CA GLY A 155 26.63 -2.55 -15.71
C GLY A 155 25.31 -2.04 -16.27
N GLY A 156 24.97 -2.45 -17.50
CA GLY A 156 23.73 -2.01 -18.17
C GLY A 156 22.47 -2.51 -17.46
N GLY A 157 22.47 -3.78 -17.04
CA GLY A 157 21.35 -4.40 -16.35
C GLY A 157 21.03 -3.74 -15.01
N LEU A 158 22.07 -3.50 -14.19
CA LEU A 158 21.88 -2.78 -12.94
C LEU A 158 21.41 -1.35 -13.18
N ALA A 159 22.00 -0.62 -14.13
CA ALA A 159 21.61 0.75 -14.42
C ALA A 159 20.12 0.85 -14.82
N VAL A 160 19.67 0.02 -15.76
CA VAL A 160 18.28 0.03 -16.24
C VAL A 160 17.32 -0.42 -15.14
N GLY A 161 17.58 -1.58 -14.52
CA GLY A 161 16.70 -2.16 -13.50
C GLY A 161 16.54 -1.26 -12.27
N THR A 162 17.65 -0.70 -11.76
CA THR A 162 17.61 0.20 -10.60
C THR A 162 16.94 1.53 -10.94
N THR A 163 17.18 2.10 -12.12
CA THR A 163 16.54 3.36 -12.55
C THR A 163 15.02 3.20 -12.61
N ILE A 164 14.53 2.08 -13.15
CA ILE A 164 13.09 1.77 -13.17
C ILE A 164 12.52 1.73 -11.75
N LEU A 165 13.14 0.97 -10.85
CA LEU A 165 12.67 0.82 -9.48
C LEU A 165 12.71 2.12 -8.68
N VAL A 166 13.79 2.90 -8.82
CA VAL A 166 13.95 4.18 -8.10
C VAL A 166 12.87 5.16 -8.53
N ILE A 167 12.62 5.29 -9.84
CA ILE A 167 11.60 6.23 -10.34
C ILE A 167 10.18 5.77 -9.95
N LEU A 168 9.88 4.47 -10.02
CA LEU A 168 8.62 3.93 -9.50
C LEU A 168 8.46 4.20 -7.99
N GLY A 169 9.55 4.07 -7.22
CA GLY A 169 9.60 4.38 -5.81
C GLY A 169 9.31 5.87 -5.51
N ILE A 170 9.80 6.79 -6.33
CA ILE A 170 9.49 8.23 -6.22
C ILE A 170 8.00 8.47 -6.45
N PHE A 171 7.44 7.91 -7.52
CA PHE A 171 6.00 8.05 -7.80
C PHE A 171 5.14 7.52 -6.66
N CYS A 172 5.43 6.31 -6.18
CA CYS A 172 4.71 5.69 -5.06
C CYS A 172 4.86 6.50 -3.76
N GLY A 173 6.09 6.85 -3.39
CA GLY A 173 6.39 7.61 -2.17
C GLY A 173 5.70 8.97 -2.14
N THR A 174 5.63 9.67 -3.28
CA THR A 174 4.92 10.94 -3.40
C THR A 174 3.43 10.79 -3.10
N GLN A 175 2.76 9.79 -3.68
CA GLN A 175 1.32 9.54 -3.47
C GLN A 175 1.00 9.14 -2.02
N ILE A 176 1.85 8.29 -1.43
CA ILE A 176 1.69 7.88 -0.03
C ILE A 176 1.84 9.10 0.89
N MET A 177 2.81 9.98 0.63
CA MET A 177 3.00 11.20 1.42
C MET A 177 1.79 12.14 1.32
N THR A 178 1.23 12.29 0.12
CA THR A 178 -0.01 13.06 -0.07
C THR A 178 -1.15 12.47 0.75
N THR A 179 -1.34 11.15 0.68
CA THR A 179 -2.40 10.44 1.41
C THR A 179 -2.22 10.59 2.92
N LEU A 180 -1.00 10.38 3.42
CA LEU A 180 -0.71 10.47 4.86
C LEU A 180 -0.96 11.87 5.41
N SER A 181 -0.51 12.92 4.70
CA SER A 181 -0.72 14.31 5.13
C SER A 181 -2.22 14.67 5.21
N ARG A 182 -3.01 14.20 4.25
CA ARG A 182 -4.47 14.39 4.21
C ARG A 182 -5.19 13.60 5.29
N LEU A 183 -4.76 12.38 5.59
CA LEU A 183 -5.33 11.56 6.65
C LEU A 183 -5.12 12.20 8.02
N ILE A 184 -3.91 12.70 8.30
CA ILE A 184 -3.59 13.40 9.56
C ILE A 184 -4.45 14.66 9.68
N TRP A 185 -4.55 15.45 8.61
CA TRP A 185 -5.39 16.64 8.59
C TRP A 185 -6.87 16.30 8.81
N ALA A 186 -7.43 15.34 8.08
CA ALA A 186 -8.83 14.94 8.21
C ALA A 186 -9.16 14.43 9.63
N MET A 187 -8.27 13.61 10.21
CA MET A 187 -8.40 13.14 11.59
C MET A 187 -8.27 14.26 12.62
N SER A 188 -7.47 15.29 12.33
CA SER A 188 -7.33 16.46 13.21
C SER A 188 -8.60 17.31 13.26
N LEU A 189 -9.37 17.39 12.17
CA LEU A 189 -10.66 18.08 12.19
C LEU A 189 -11.68 17.40 13.12
N GLN A 190 -11.54 16.10 13.32
CA GLN A 190 -12.38 15.30 14.23
C GLN A 190 -11.78 15.18 15.65
N ARG A 191 -10.70 15.92 15.94
CA ARG A 191 -9.96 15.85 17.20
C ARG A 191 -9.41 14.45 17.52
N GLY A 192 -9.13 13.66 16.49
CA GLY A 192 -8.67 12.27 16.58
C GLY A 192 -7.16 12.09 16.75
N VAL A 193 -6.37 13.16 16.65
CA VAL A 193 -4.90 13.12 16.79
C VAL A 193 -4.38 14.07 17.88
N PRO A 194 -3.19 13.83 18.45
CA PRO A 194 -2.55 14.81 19.34
C PRO A 194 -2.37 16.16 18.64
N TYR A 195 -2.53 17.27 19.37
CA TYR A 195 -2.39 18.63 18.82
C TYR A 195 -3.27 18.90 17.60
N SER A 196 -4.52 18.40 17.62
CA SER A 196 -5.45 18.52 16.49
C SER A 196 -5.64 19.95 15.97
N ASP A 197 -5.67 20.96 16.84
CA ASP A 197 -5.80 22.37 16.42
C ASP A 197 -4.58 22.89 15.63
N TYR A 198 -3.41 22.27 15.80
CA TYR A 198 -2.21 22.61 15.03
C TYR A 198 -2.26 22.03 13.61
N PHE A 199 -2.70 20.78 13.49
CA PHE A 199 -2.72 20.01 12.23
C PHE A 199 -3.96 20.24 11.36
N SER A 200 -5.02 20.85 11.89
CA SER A 200 -6.26 21.15 11.16
C SER A 200 -6.15 22.34 10.19
N VAL A 201 -5.05 23.09 10.27
CA VAL A 201 -4.84 24.31 9.47
C VAL A 201 -4.32 23.99 8.07
N VAL A 202 -5.01 24.51 7.06
CA VAL A 202 -4.58 24.54 5.65
C VAL A 202 -3.81 25.84 5.39
N ASP A 203 -2.70 25.75 4.66
CA ASP A 203 -1.91 26.92 4.28
C ASP A 203 -2.51 27.61 3.05
N GLU A 204 -2.81 28.91 3.16
CA GLU A 204 -3.49 29.69 2.11
C GLU A 204 -2.69 29.82 0.81
N LYS A 205 -1.35 29.78 0.87
CA LYS A 205 -0.50 29.97 -0.32
C LYS A 205 -0.36 28.70 -1.14
N SER A 206 -0.27 27.56 -0.47
CA SER A 206 -0.05 26.26 -1.09
C SER A 206 -1.35 25.45 -1.29
N GLY A 207 -2.42 25.79 -0.56
CA GLY A 207 -3.70 25.11 -0.63
C GLY A 207 -3.68 23.69 -0.06
N ILE A 208 -2.70 23.39 0.82
CA ILE A 208 -2.51 22.07 1.42
C ILE A 208 -2.28 22.17 2.94
N PRO A 209 -2.50 21.09 3.71
CA PRO A 209 -2.18 21.05 5.13
C PRO A 209 -0.66 20.90 5.36
N LEU A 210 0.09 21.99 5.16
CA LEU A 210 1.56 21.99 5.16
C LEU A 210 2.16 21.49 6.48
N ARG A 211 1.51 21.76 7.62
CA ARG A 211 1.95 21.27 8.95
C ARG A 211 1.85 19.76 9.07
N SER A 212 0.75 19.19 8.60
CA SER A 212 0.52 17.74 8.57
C SER A 212 1.49 17.06 7.59
N PHE A 213 1.76 17.70 6.45
CA PHE A 213 2.79 17.25 5.51
C PHE A 213 4.18 17.26 6.13
N ALA A 214 4.59 18.34 6.81
CA ALA A 214 5.90 18.44 7.44
C ALA A 214 6.10 17.36 8.51
N PHE A 215 5.06 17.07 9.30
CA PHE A 215 5.11 15.99 10.28
C PHE A 215 5.19 14.60 9.62
N ALA A 216 4.38 14.34 8.59
CA ALA A 216 4.43 13.11 7.80
C ALA A 216 5.82 12.89 7.14
N PHE A 217 6.40 13.96 6.61
CA PHE A 217 7.74 13.96 6.03
C PHE A 217 8.81 13.65 7.07
N PHE A 218 8.79 14.36 8.20
CA PHE A 218 9.77 14.17 9.27
C PHE A 218 9.71 12.75 9.85
N THR A 219 8.50 12.26 10.13
CA THR A 219 8.31 10.88 10.63
C THR A 219 8.76 9.85 9.61
N SER A 220 8.52 10.05 8.31
CA SER A 220 9.03 9.18 7.25
C SER A 220 10.57 9.16 7.23
N CYS A 221 11.22 10.33 7.29
CA CYS A 221 12.67 10.42 7.39
C CYS A 221 13.23 9.68 8.62
N LEU A 222 12.52 9.74 9.75
CA LEU A 222 12.89 9.02 10.98
C LEU A 222 12.70 7.50 10.83
N MET A 223 11.62 7.06 10.18
CA MET A 223 11.40 5.64 9.87
C MET A 223 12.51 5.07 8.97
N GLY A 224 13.09 5.90 8.11
CA GLY A 224 14.31 5.57 7.37
C GLY A 224 15.47 5.09 8.25
N LEU A 225 15.61 5.59 9.47
CA LEU A 225 16.66 5.14 10.39
C LEU A 225 16.46 3.70 10.88
N LEU A 226 15.22 3.21 10.90
CA LEU A 226 14.93 1.83 11.30
C LEU A 226 15.50 0.80 10.32
N TYR A 227 15.93 1.21 9.13
CA TYR A 227 16.61 0.32 8.18
C TYR A 227 18.10 0.09 8.49
N LEU A 228 18.70 0.86 9.41
CA LEU A 228 20.12 0.72 9.77
C LEU A 228 20.51 -0.65 10.35
N PRO A 229 19.70 -1.34 11.18
CA PRO A 229 20.10 -2.58 11.84
C PRO A 229 20.18 -3.80 10.90
N GLY A 230 19.63 -3.74 9.68
CA GLY A 230 19.72 -4.82 8.68
C GLY A 230 18.38 -5.28 8.11
N ASP A 231 18.42 -6.36 7.32
CA ASP A 231 17.28 -6.89 6.55
C ASP A 231 16.15 -7.43 7.45
N SER A 232 16.46 -7.90 8.66
CA SER A 232 15.47 -8.36 9.64
C SER A 232 14.47 -7.26 10.00
N THR A 233 14.96 -6.03 10.18
CA THR A 233 14.12 -4.89 10.52
C THR A 233 13.23 -4.50 9.35
N TRP A 234 13.71 -4.59 8.11
CA TRP A 234 12.87 -4.34 6.93
C TRP A 234 11.72 -5.34 6.83
N ASN A 235 12.02 -6.65 6.95
CA ASN A 235 11.00 -7.70 6.93
C ASN A 235 9.96 -7.49 8.05
N ALA A 236 10.41 -7.09 9.23
CA ALA A 236 9.54 -6.78 10.36
C ALA A 236 8.67 -5.53 10.11
N ILE A 237 9.19 -4.50 9.43
CA ILE A 237 8.42 -3.32 9.05
C ILE A 237 7.36 -3.70 8.00
N SER A 238 7.76 -4.37 6.92
CA SER A 238 6.83 -4.77 5.85
C SER A 238 5.69 -5.63 6.38
N SER A 239 6.00 -6.63 7.21
CA SER A 239 5.01 -7.50 7.83
C SER A 239 4.09 -6.75 8.81
N SER A 240 4.62 -5.78 9.57
CA SER A 240 3.80 -4.91 10.45
C SER A 240 2.85 -4.02 9.67
N VAL A 241 3.26 -3.54 8.49
CA VAL A 241 2.39 -2.75 7.60
C VAL A 241 1.22 -3.60 7.11
N VAL A 242 1.48 -4.84 6.68
CA VAL A 242 0.41 -5.77 6.27
C VAL A 242 -0.58 -5.99 7.40
N ALA A 243 -0.10 -6.31 8.61
CA ALA A 243 -0.96 -6.52 9.77
C ALA A 243 -1.82 -5.28 10.08
N SER A 244 -1.20 -4.10 10.12
CA SER A 244 -1.88 -2.85 10.50
C SER A 244 -2.95 -2.46 9.49
N ILE A 245 -2.66 -2.61 8.20
CA ILE A 245 -3.60 -2.28 7.13
C ILE A 245 -4.75 -3.28 7.08
N GLN A 246 -4.47 -4.57 7.25
CA GLN A 246 -5.54 -5.56 7.32
C GLN A 246 -6.45 -5.34 8.52
N LEU A 247 -5.90 -5.00 9.70
CA LEU A 247 -6.72 -4.62 10.86
C LEU A 247 -7.56 -3.37 10.58
N THR A 248 -7.00 -2.39 9.87
CA THR A 248 -7.72 -1.17 9.46
C THR A 248 -8.90 -1.48 8.54
N TYR A 249 -8.76 -2.44 7.61
CA TYR A 249 -9.85 -2.87 6.73
C TYR A 249 -10.88 -3.76 7.43
N VAL A 250 -10.42 -4.65 8.32
CA VAL A 250 -11.29 -5.57 9.08
C VAL A 250 -12.16 -4.81 10.08
N ALA A 251 -11.61 -3.82 10.77
CA ALA A 251 -12.29 -3.09 11.85
C ALA A 251 -13.68 -2.53 11.46
N PRO A 252 -13.84 -1.70 10.40
CA PRO A 252 -15.15 -1.16 10.03
C PRO A 252 -16.13 -2.25 9.57
N ILE A 253 -15.63 -3.31 8.92
CA ILE A 253 -16.48 -4.43 8.46
C ILE A 253 -16.97 -5.25 9.65
N ALA A 254 -16.12 -5.50 10.64
CA ALA A 254 -16.49 -6.18 11.88
C ALA A 254 -17.53 -5.38 12.68
N VAL A 255 -17.34 -4.06 12.80
CA VAL A 255 -18.33 -3.16 13.43
C VAL A 255 -19.66 -3.21 12.67
N LEU A 256 -19.63 -3.20 11.35
CA LEU A 256 -20.82 -3.31 10.51
C LEU A 256 -21.55 -4.65 10.66
N LEU A 257 -20.82 -5.76 10.83
CA LEU A 257 -21.40 -7.07 11.14
C LEU A 257 -22.06 -7.07 12.52
N TYR A 258 -21.42 -6.47 13.52
CA TYR A 258 -21.95 -6.35 14.88
C TYR A 258 -23.22 -5.49 14.94
N GLN A 259 -23.21 -4.31 14.30
CA GLN A 259 -24.35 -3.39 14.28
C GLN A 259 -25.43 -3.74 13.24
N LYS A 260 -25.18 -4.77 12.42
CA LYS A 260 -25.97 -5.19 11.26
C LYS A 260 -25.93 -4.18 10.11
N ARG A 261 -25.99 -4.69 8.88
CA ARG A 261 -25.92 -3.89 7.63
C ARG A 261 -27.09 -2.94 7.41
N SER A 262 -28.14 -3.00 8.24
CA SER A 262 -29.30 -2.11 8.21
C SER A 262 -29.01 -0.70 8.74
N ILE A 263 -27.88 -0.49 9.43
CA ILE A 263 -27.50 0.84 9.90
C ILE A 263 -27.04 1.77 8.77
N LEU A 264 -26.62 1.20 7.64
CA LEU A 264 -26.16 1.99 6.50
C LEU A 264 -27.35 2.64 5.77
N PRO A 265 -27.19 3.88 5.27
CA PRO A 265 -28.19 4.52 4.43
C PRO A 265 -28.39 3.77 3.11
N ALA A 266 -29.39 4.17 2.32
CA ALA A 266 -29.67 3.58 1.02
C ALA A 266 -28.39 3.52 0.15
N ARG A 267 -28.02 2.31 -0.27
CA ARG A 267 -26.77 2.05 -0.97
C ARG A 267 -26.99 2.14 -2.48
N SER A 268 -26.36 3.12 -3.13
CA SER A 268 -26.37 3.20 -4.60
C SER A 268 -25.63 2.03 -5.27
N PHE A 269 -24.67 1.43 -4.57
CA PHE A 269 -23.95 0.24 -5.00
C PHE A 269 -24.06 -0.86 -3.94
N SER A 270 -24.52 -2.05 -4.34
CA SER A 270 -24.65 -3.20 -3.45
C SER A 270 -24.15 -4.46 -4.14
N LEU A 271 -23.34 -5.25 -3.42
CA LEU A 271 -22.89 -6.59 -3.83
C LEU A 271 -23.85 -7.70 -3.38
N ASP A 272 -25.06 -7.35 -2.94
CA ASP A 272 -26.11 -8.29 -2.56
C ASP A 272 -26.72 -8.95 -3.80
N ILE A 273 -25.96 -9.83 -4.48
CA ILE A 273 -26.40 -10.59 -5.66
C ILE A 273 -27.59 -11.50 -5.29
N PHE A 274 -27.58 -12.04 -4.07
CA PHE A 274 -28.68 -12.77 -3.45
C PHE A 274 -28.91 -12.28 -2.00
N PRO A 275 -30.09 -12.50 -1.40
CA PRO A 275 -30.37 -12.09 -0.03
C PRO A 275 -29.33 -12.63 0.95
N GLY A 276 -28.62 -11.74 1.64
CA GLY A 276 -27.58 -12.10 2.60
C GLY A 276 -26.17 -12.25 2.03
N ALA A 277 -25.97 -12.17 0.71
CA ALA A 277 -24.64 -12.30 0.09
C ALA A 277 -23.61 -11.32 0.69
N GLY A 278 -23.98 -10.05 0.93
CA GLY A 278 -23.06 -9.08 1.53
C GLY A 278 -22.75 -9.34 3.00
N VAL A 279 -23.58 -10.09 3.74
CA VAL A 279 -23.20 -10.55 5.10
C VAL A 279 -22.14 -11.65 4.98
N VAL A 280 -22.33 -12.60 4.06
CA VAL A 280 -21.37 -13.67 3.81
C VAL A 280 -20.02 -13.09 3.37
N ILE A 281 -20.02 -12.15 2.42
CA ILE A 281 -18.81 -11.46 1.96
C ILE A 281 -18.10 -10.78 3.14
N ASN A 282 -18.84 -10.02 3.97
CA ASN A 282 -18.26 -9.36 5.13
C ASN A 282 -17.64 -10.36 6.13
N VAL A 283 -18.29 -11.49 6.40
CA VAL A 283 -17.76 -12.53 7.28
C VAL A 283 -16.47 -13.11 6.71
N ILE A 284 -16.45 -13.45 5.42
CA ILE A 284 -15.26 -13.94 4.72
C ILE A 284 -14.13 -12.91 4.81
N THR A 285 -14.42 -11.63 4.57
CA THR A 285 -13.40 -10.56 4.66
C THR A 285 -12.82 -10.43 6.06
N VAL A 286 -13.63 -10.49 7.12
CA VAL A 286 -13.15 -10.43 8.51
C VAL A 286 -12.29 -11.64 8.85
N VAL A 287 -12.78 -12.86 8.55
CA VAL A 287 -12.04 -14.10 8.83
C VAL A 287 -10.72 -14.14 8.07
N TRP A 288 -10.74 -13.82 6.77
CA TRP A 288 -9.54 -13.80 5.93
C TRP A 288 -8.55 -12.73 6.38
N GLY A 289 -9.02 -11.51 6.68
CA GLY A 289 -8.15 -10.43 7.15
C GLY A 289 -7.47 -10.77 8.47
N LEU A 290 -8.20 -11.33 9.44
CA LEU A 290 -7.62 -11.79 10.71
C LEU A 290 -6.65 -12.96 10.52
N PHE A 291 -6.94 -13.87 9.60
CA PHE A 291 -6.04 -14.96 9.24
C PHE A 291 -4.71 -14.41 8.69
N ILE A 292 -4.74 -13.48 7.73
CA ILE A 292 -3.54 -12.85 7.18
C ILE A 292 -2.76 -12.07 8.25
N VAL A 293 -3.45 -11.39 9.17
CA VAL A 293 -2.80 -10.72 10.31
C VAL A 293 -1.99 -11.73 11.13
N VAL A 294 -2.57 -12.88 11.49
CA VAL A 294 -1.87 -13.92 12.25
C VAL A 294 -0.68 -14.46 11.48
N VAL A 295 -0.85 -14.80 10.20
CA VAL A 295 0.22 -15.33 9.33
C VAL A 295 1.35 -14.32 9.17
N SER A 296 1.06 -13.02 9.10
CA SER A 296 2.07 -11.97 8.92
C SER A 296 3.09 -11.86 10.07
N PHE A 297 2.79 -12.43 11.25
CA PHE A 297 3.71 -12.45 12.37
C PHE A 297 4.66 -13.65 12.37
N PHE A 298 4.49 -14.62 11.46
CA PHE A 298 5.39 -15.77 11.36
C PHE A 298 6.71 -15.41 10.66
N PRO A 299 7.82 -16.08 11.00
CA PRO A 299 9.09 -15.91 10.31
C PRO A 299 9.06 -16.52 8.91
N VAL A 300 9.76 -15.89 7.97
CA VAL A 300 9.85 -16.35 6.58
C VAL A 300 10.75 -17.58 6.46
N TYR A 301 11.82 -17.67 7.27
CA TYR A 301 12.81 -18.75 7.21
C TYR A 301 12.95 -19.48 8.55
N LEU A 302 13.29 -20.77 8.50
CA LEU A 302 13.65 -21.62 9.63
C LEU A 302 15.05 -22.24 9.41
N PRO A 303 15.81 -22.54 10.49
CA PRO A 303 15.52 -22.23 11.89
C PRO A 303 15.62 -20.73 12.20
N VAL A 304 14.89 -20.27 13.21
CA VAL A 304 14.89 -18.86 13.60
C VAL A 304 16.14 -18.53 14.42
N ASP A 305 16.80 -17.44 14.07
CA ASP A 305 17.85 -16.79 14.85
C ASP A 305 17.55 -15.30 15.05
N ALA A 306 18.43 -14.60 15.75
CA ALA A 306 18.26 -13.16 16.02
C ALA A 306 18.24 -12.29 14.75
N ASN A 307 18.79 -12.77 13.62
CA ASN A 307 18.94 -12.06 12.36
C ASN A 307 17.84 -12.38 11.34
N ASN A 308 17.04 -13.43 11.53
CA ASN A 308 15.93 -13.77 10.62
C ASN A 308 14.55 -13.79 11.31
N MET A 309 14.48 -13.61 12.63
CA MET A 309 13.22 -13.55 13.35
C MET A 309 12.34 -12.40 12.84
N ASN A 310 11.04 -12.66 12.74
CA ASN A 310 10.07 -11.64 12.42
C ASN A 310 9.70 -10.81 13.67
N TYR A 311 10.33 -9.65 13.81
CA TYR A 311 10.09 -8.72 14.93
C TYR A 311 8.80 -7.89 14.79
N SER A 312 7.91 -8.16 13.82
CA SER A 312 6.69 -7.39 13.62
C SER A 312 5.79 -7.33 14.84
N ILE A 313 5.70 -8.41 15.62
CA ILE A 313 4.86 -8.43 16.83
C ILE A 313 5.35 -7.41 17.86
N LEU A 314 6.66 -7.20 17.96
CA LEU A 314 7.26 -6.19 18.84
C LEU A 314 6.93 -4.78 18.34
N VAL A 315 7.12 -4.52 17.04
CA VAL A 315 6.81 -3.22 16.42
C VAL A 315 5.33 -2.88 16.59
N PHE A 316 4.45 -3.84 16.32
CA PHE A 316 3.01 -3.69 16.49
C PHE A 316 2.64 -3.48 17.96
N GLY A 317 3.25 -4.23 18.88
CA GLY A 317 3.04 -4.10 20.33
C GLY A 317 3.42 -2.71 20.85
N VAL A 318 4.57 -2.17 20.44
CA VAL A 318 4.99 -0.80 20.78
C VAL A 318 4.00 0.23 20.24
N TRP A 319 3.58 0.08 18.98
CA TRP A 319 2.59 0.98 18.39
C TRP A 319 1.24 0.93 19.12
N ALA A 320 0.72 -0.26 19.41
CA ALA A 320 -0.51 -0.44 20.17
C ALA A 320 -0.41 0.15 21.58
N ALA A 321 0.74 0.00 22.25
CA ALA A 321 1.01 0.59 23.56
C ALA A 321 1.04 2.12 23.55
N LEU A 322 1.28 2.76 22.41
CA LEU A 322 1.18 4.22 22.27
C LEU A 322 -0.26 4.65 21.96
N VAL A 323 -0.92 3.97 21.02
CA VAL A 323 -2.24 4.39 20.49
C VAL A 323 -3.38 4.06 21.45
N VAL A 324 -3.39 2.88 22.05
CA VAL A 324 -4.50 2.44 22.92
C VAL A 324 -4.63 3.35 24.15
N PRO A 325 -3.56 3.65 24.91
CA PRO A 325 -3.66 4.60 26.01
C PRO A 325 -4.04 6.00 25.55
N PHE A 326 -3.48 6.49 24.44
CA PHE A 326 -3.86 7.80 23.88
C PHE A 326 -5.37 7.89 23.58
N TRP A 327 -5.95 6.83 23.01
CA TRP A 327 -7.38 6.75 22.72
C TRP A 327 -8.23 6.89 23.99
N PHE A 328 -7.96 6.09 25.02
CA PHE A 328 -8.75 6.10 26.25
C PHE A 328 -8.52 7.36 27.10
N MET A 329 -7.32 7.94 27.07
CA MET A 329 -7.01 9.13 27.86
C MET A 329 -7.57 10.41 27.24
N SER A 330 -7.48 10.55 25.91
CA SER A 330 -7.77 11.81 25.21
C SER A 330 -8.77 11.66 24.07
N ALA A 331 -8.49 10.84 23.05
CA ALA A 331 -9.26 10.87 21.80
C ALA A 331 -10.73 10.50 22.02
N SER A 332 -11.02 9.41 22.75
CA SER A 332 -12.39 8.96 23.03
C SER A 332 -13.29 9.99 23.72
N LYS A 333 -12.71 10.97 24.43
CA LYS A 333 -13.44 12.04 25.12
C LYS A 333 -13.65 13.27 24.26
N ASN A 334 -12.73 13.52 23.33
CA ASN A 334 -12.68 14.75 22.52
C ASN A 334 -13.09 14.54 21.07
N PHE A 335 -13.23 13.28 20.62
CA PHE A 335 -13.52 12.92 19.24
C PHE A 335 -14.91 13.40 18.84
N THR A 336 -14.96 14.24 17.81
CA THR A 336 -16.20 14.81 17.30
C THR A 336 -16.56 14.17 15.97
N ILE A 337 -17.72 13.52 15.92
CA ILE A 337 -18.29 13.02 14.67
C ILE A 337 -18.79 14.23 13.87
N MET A 338 -18.24 14.43 12.68
CA MET A 338 -18.80 15.43 11.77
C MET A 338 -20.18 14.96 11.30
N PRO A 339 -21.19 15.84 11.28
CA PRO A 339 -22.48 15.51 10.69
C PRO A 339 -22.27 15.08 9.23
N ALA A 340 -22.92 13.98 8.84
CA ALA A 340 -22.92 13.56 7.45
C ALA A 340 -23.45 14.72 6.60
N VAL A 341 -22.70 15.10 5.56
CA VAL A 341 -23.12 16.15 4.63
C VAL A 341 -24.46 15.71 4.03
N SER A 342 -25.54 16.44 4.34
CA SER A 342 -26.84 16.26 3.72
C SER A 342 -26.74 16.71 2.25
N GLU A 343 -26.50 15.77 1.35
CA GLU A 343 -26.42 15.97 -0.09
C GLU A 343 -27.82 16.11 -0.73
N ASP A 344 -28.55 17.19 -0.43
CA ASP A 344 -29.66 17.64 -1.29
C ASP A 344 -29.12 18.48 -2.48
N LEU A 345 -28.04 18.01 -3.11
CA LEU A 345 -27.41 18.65 -4.27
C LEU A 345 -27.59 17.78 -5.52
N ASP A 346 -28.85 17.58 -5.90
CA ASP A 346 -29.24 17.18 -7.27
C ASP A 346 -29.25 18.37 -8.25
N GLY A 347 -28.68 19.52 -7.88
CA GLY A 347 -28.50 20.69 -8.73
C GLY A 347 -27.04 20.91 -9.11
N ASP A 348 -26.77 21.06 -10.41
CA ASP A 348 -25.47 21.34 -11.05
C ASP A 348 -24.74 22.63 -10.54
N GLU A 349 -25.28 23.32 -9.53
CA GLU A 349 -24.77 24.60 -9.03
C GLU A 349 -23.92 24.48 -7.74
N GLY A 350 -23.93 23.32 -7.07
CA GLY A 350 -23.25 23.16 -5.76
C GLY A 350 -21.72 23.08 -5.81
N ALA A 351 -21.12 22.79 -6.97
CA ALA A 351 -19.67 22.60 -7.11
C ALA A 351 -18.87 23.92 -7.10
N SER A 352 -19.53 25.07 -7.33
CA SER A 352 -18.83 26.38 -7.41
C SER A 352 -18.53 26.99 -6.04
N ASN A 353 -19.30 26.68 -5.00
CA ASN A 353 -19.20 27.39 -3.72
C ASN A 353 -18.15 26.83 -2.75
N TYR A 354 -17.55 25.66 -3.04
CA TYR A 354 -16.48 25.09 -2.22
C TYR A 354 -15.07 25.53 -2.62
N GLN A 355 -14.87 26.08 -3.82
CA GLN A 355 -13.57 26.67 -4.16
C GLN A 355 -13.31 28.02 -3.45
N THR A 356 -14.32 28.59 -2.79
CA THR A 356 -14.24 29.92 -2.16
C THR A 356 -14.08 29.88 -0.65
N LYS A 357 -14.06 28.69 -0.03
CA LYS A 357 -13.86 28.50 1.42
C LYS A 357 -12.83 27.41 1.77
N ALA A 358 -11.86 27.19 0.87
CA ALA A 358 -10.66 26.41 1.12
C ALA A 358 -9.46 27.35 1.23
#